data_AF-A0A257JBM0-F1
#
_entry.id   AF-A0A257JBM0-F1
#
_cell.length_a   1.000
_cell.length_b   1.000
_cell.length_c   1.000
_cell.angle_alpha   90.00
_cell.angle_beta   90.00
_cell.angle_gamma   90.00
#
_symmetry.space_group_name_H-M   'P 1'
#
loop_
_entity.id
_entity.type
_entity.pdbx_description
1 polymer ?
#
loop_
_entity_poly.entity_id
_entity_poly.type
_entity_poly.pdbx_seq_one_letter_code
_entity_poly.pdbx_strand_id
1 'polypeptide(L)'
;MNYMLGKWHVTPLSEVGPTGPFDGWPLGRGYDRFYGFMDAETDQYAPELVRDNTPIPTPGSFASGYHLPADLVDQGIRYLAAHQADQPHKPWHLWLALGACHAPHQAPADLIRGYDAQFAHGWDVERERRLARQIELGIVPPGTALPARNAGVQPWDSHPEPVRALMTRLQSAYAAMLDHADQHLARLVAHLEA
;
A
#
# COMPACT_ATOMS: atom_id res chain seq x y z
N MET A 1 9.70 -10.97 -19.64
CA MET A 1 8.41 -10.25 -19.63
C MET A 1 8.41 -9.36 -18.41
N ASN A 2 7.95 -8.13 -18.58
CA ASN A 2 7.91 -7.09 -17.56
C ASN A 2 6.46 -6.86 -17.14
N TYR A 3 6.14 -7.15 -15.90
CA TYR A 3 4.80 -7.01 -15.33
C TYR A 3 4.79 -5.82 -14.36
N MET A 4 3.85 -4.90 -14.53
CA MET A 4 3.60 -3.81 -13.58
C MET A 4 2.25 -4.04 -12.90
N LEU A 5 2.23 -4.11 -11.57
CA LEU A 5 1.01 -4.30 -10.81
C LEU A 5 0.88 -3.23 -9.72
N GLY A 6 -0.33 -2.68 -9.60
CA GLY A 6 -0.69 -1.69 -8.58
C GLY A 6 -0.54 -0.25 -9.05
N LYS A 7 -0.05 0.63 -8.18
CA LYS A 7 0.00 2.08 -8.40
C LYS A 7 0.93 2.44 -9.56
N TRP A 8 0.42 3.16 -10.55
CA TRP A 8 1.24 3.81 -11.57
C TRP A 8 1.58 5.26 -11.21
N HIS A 9 0.63 6.19 -11.35
CA HIS A 9 0.77 7.60 -10.98
C HIS A 9 1.99 8.33 -11.59
N VAL A 10 2.37 7.97 -12.81
CA VAL A 10 3.39 8.67 -13.61
C VAL A 10 2.80 9.32 -14.88
N THR A 11 1.55 9.00 -15.21
CA THR A 11 0.79 9.66 -16.29
C THR A 11 0.09 10.90 -15.73
N PRO A 12 0.15 12.07 -16.40
CA PRO A 12 -0.73 13.18 -16.06
C PRO A 12 -2.19 12.74 -16.04
N LEU A 13 -2.96 13.09 -15.01
CA LEU A 13 -4.34 12.61 -14.89
C LEU A 13 -5.25 13.03 -16.06
N SER A 14 -4.94 14.15 -16.72
CA SER A 14 -5.60 14.58 -17.96
C SER A 14 -5.39 13.65 -19.15
N GLU A 15 -4.43 12.73 -19.06
CA GLU A 15 -4.01 11.78 -20.09
C GLU A 15 -4.33 10.32 -19.71
N VAL A 16 -5.09 10.11 -18.63
CA VAL A 16 -5.57 8.80 -18.14
C VAL A 16 -6.91 8.40 -18.82
N GLY A 17 -7.23 9.02 -19.95
CA GLY A 17 -8.43 8.69 -20.73
C GLY A 17 -8.29 7.41 -21.55
N PRO A 18 -9.42 6.76 -21.92
CA PRO A 18 -9.44 5.57 -22.75
C PRO A 18 -9.00 5.82 -24.20
N THR A 19 -8.72 7.07 -24.57
CA THR A 19 -8.32 7.50 -25.91
C THR A 19 -6.82 7.79 -26.06
N GLY A 20 -6.01 7.52 -25.02
CA GLY A 20 -4.58 7.82 -25.01
C GLY A 20 -4.26 9.24 -24.52
N PRO A 21 -3.00 9.72 -24.66
CA PRO A 21 -1.97 9.28 -25.61
C PRO A 21 -1.20 7.97 -25.31
N PHE A 22 -1.44 7.31 -24.16
CA PHE A 22 -0.86 6.02 -23.74
C PHE A 22 0.68 5.92 -23.62
N ASP A 23 1.43 6.90 -24.10
CA ASP A 23 2.88 7.00 -23.96
C ASP A 23 3.33 7.19 -22.49
N GLY A 24 2.50 7.85 -21.68
CA GLY A 24 2.67 7.93 -20.23
C GLY A 24 2.31 6.64 -19.47
N TRP A 25 1.57 5.71 -20.08
CA TRP A 25 1.03 4.53 -19.41
C TRP A 25 2.09 3.41 -19.28
N PRO A 26 1.89 2.42 -18.39
CA PRO A 26 2.89 1.36 -18.17
C PRO A 26 3.35 0.64 -19.44
N LEU A 27 2.42 0.34 -20.36
CA LEU A 27 2.76 -0.30 -21.64
C LEU A 27 3.58 0.60 -22.57
N GLY A 28 3.39 1.92 -22.49
CA GLY A 28 4.23 2.92 -23.17
C GLY A 28 5.61 3.12 -22.52
N ARG A 29 5.84 2.52 -21.35
CA ARG A 29 7.04 2.69 -20.51
C ARG A 29 7.82 1.40 -20.26
N GLY A 30 7.65 0.41 -21.13
CA GLY A 30 8.48 -0.80 -21.16
C GLY A 30 7.95 -1.99 -20.38
N TYR A 31 6.72 -1.91 -19.87
CA TYR A 31 6.02 -3.06 -19.31
C TYR A 31 5.21 -3.78 -20.39
N ASP A 32 5.24 -5.10 -20.38
CA ASP A 32 4.48 -5.92 -21.32
C ASP A 32 3.01 -6.04 -20.88
N ARG A 33 2.75 -6.02 -19.57
CA ARG A 33 1.41 -6.14 -18.97
C ARG A 33 1.25 -5.20 -17.78
N PHE A 34 0.03 -4.70 -17.59
CA PHE A 34 -0.34 -3.88 -16.46
C PHE A 34 -1.63 -4.37 -15.79
N TYR A 35 -1.67 -4.28 -14.46
CA TYR A 35 -2.90 -4.42 -13.69
C TYR A 35 -2.85 -3.55 -12.44
N GLY A 36 -3.65 -2.49 -12.37
CA GLY A 36 -3.57 -1.58 -11.24
C GLY A 36 -4.36 -0.30 -11.45
N PHE A 37 -3.97 0.77 -10.76
CA PHE A 37 -4.66 2.05 -10.80
C PHE A 37 -3.69 3.17 -11.20
N MET A 38 -4.24 4.19 -11.84
CA MET A 38 -3.45 5.24 -12.48
C MET A 38 -3.24 6.48 -11.60
N ASP A 39 -4.12 6.72 -10.63
CA ASP A 39 -4.07 7.89 -9.73
C ASP A 39 -3.14 7.69 -8.53
N ALA A 40 -2.95 8.75 -7.73
CA ALA A 40 -2.16 8.76 -6.51
C ALA A 40 -2.69 7.77 -5.46
N GLU A 41 -4.00 7.59 -5.43
CA GLU A 41 -4.72 6.80 -4.45
C GLU A 41 -5.96 6.15 -5.05
N THR A 42 -6.48 5.15 -4.35
CA THR A 42 -7.72 4.49 -4.73
C THR A 42 -8.37 3.84 -3.50
N ASP A 43 -9.67 3.62 -3.53
CA ASP A 43 -10.37 2.86 -2.49
C ASP A 43 -9.88 1.41 -2.50
N GLN A 44 -9.51 0.86 -1.35
CA GLN A 44 -8.93 -0.47 -1.24
C GLN A 44 -9.99 -1.59 -1.35
N TYR A 45 -11.27 -1.25 -1.19
CA TYR A 45 -12.40 -2.19 -1.27
C TYR A 45 -13.17 -2.07 -2.60
N ALA A 46 -13.13 -0.92 -3.26
CA ALA A 46 -13.81 -0.65 -4.52
C ALA A 46 -12.93 0.21 -5.47
N PRO A 47 -11.75 -0.28 -5.89
CA PRO A 47 -10.80 0.50 -6.67
C PRO A 47 -11.24 0.72 -8.12
N GLU A 48 -10.79 1.83 -8.69
CA GLU A 48 -10.81 2.06 -10.14
C GLU A 48 -9.56 1.46 -10.76
N LEU A 49 -9.73 0.35 -11.50
CA LEU A 49 -8.62 -0.40 -12.05
C LEU A 49 -8.57 -0.37 -13.57
N VAL A 50 -7.36 -0.56 -14.07
CA VAL A 50 -7.00 -0.67 -15.47
C VAL A 50 -6.23 -1.98 -15.63
N ARG A 51 -6.56 -2.71 -16.70
CA ARG A 51 -5.75 -3.82 -17.20
C ARG A 51 -5.16 -3.41 -18.54
N ASP A 52 -3.85 -3.45 -18.63
CA ASP A 52 -3.11 -2.98 -19.81
C ASP A 52 -3.48 -1.51 -20.11
N ASN A 53 -4.09 -1.19 -21.26
CA ASN A 53 -4.57 0.16 -21.57
C ASN A 53 -6.11 0.27 -21.52
N THR A 54 -6.77 -0.60 -20.76
CA THR A 54 -8.23 -0.69 -20.73
C THR A 54 -8.76 -0.62 -19.29
N PRO A 55 -9.58 0.38 -18.94
CA PRO A 55 -10.32 0.38 -17.69
C PRO A 55 -11.17 -0.88 -17.56
N ILE A 56 -11.23 -1.45 -16.35
CA ILE A 56 -12.03 -2.63 -16.06
C ILE A 56 -13.13 -2.29 -15.05
N PRO A 57 -14.24 -3.06 -15.02
CA PRO A 57 -15.22 -2.93 -13.94
C PRO A 57 -14.56 -3.12 -12.57
N THR A 58 -15.00 -2.35 -11.58
CA THR A 58 -14.57 -2.48 -10.19
C THR A 58 -14.72 -3.96 -9.76
N PRO A 59 -13.64 -4.63 -9.31
CA PRO A 59 -13.68 -6.07 -9.09
C PRO A 59 -14.54 -6.51 -7.88
N GLY A 60 -14.84 -5.59 -6.97
CA GLY A 60 -15.57 -5.92 -5.75
C GLY A 60 -15.98 -4.69 -4.93
N SER A 61 -16.36 -4.95 -3.69
CA SER A 61 -16.77 -3.96 -2.70
C SER A 61 -16.43 -4.44 -1.28
N PHE A 62 -16.60 -3.56 -0.30
CA PHE A 62 -16.50 -3.92 1.11
C PHE A 62 -17.39 -5.12 1.49
N ALA A 63 -18.63 -5.15 1.00
CA ALA A 63 -19.58 -6.23 1.29
C ALA A 63 -19.17 -7.58 0.70
N SER A 64 -18.42 -7.58 -0.41
CA SER A 64 -17.87 -8.80 -1.01
C SER A 64 -16.62 -9.32 -0.33
N GLY A 65 -16.02 -8.54 0.58
CA GLY A 65 -14.72 -8.85 1.20
C GLY A 65 -13.52 -8.65 0.28
N TYR A 66 -13.69 -7.98 -0.87
CA TYR A 66 -12.59 -7.64 -1.76
C TYR A 66 -11.58 -6.73 -1.06
N HIS A 67 -10.27 -6.92 -1.30
CA HIS A 67 -9.26 -5.97 -0.88
C HIS A 67 -8.10 -5.92 -1.89
N LEU A 68 -7.69 -4.71 -2.26
CA LEU A 68 -6.77 -4.47 -3.39
C LEU A 68 -5.39 -5.15 -3.21
N PRO A 69 -4.66 -5.01 -2.09
CA PRO A 69 -3.44 -5.77 -1.83
C PRO A 69 -3.54 -7.28 -2.08
N ALA A 70 -4.64 -7.91 -1.67
CA ALA A 70 -4.86 -9.34 -1.90
C ALA A 70 -4.95 -9.66 -3.39
N ASP A 71 -5.75 -8.89 -4.13
CA ASP A 71 -5.94 -9.06 -5.56
C ASP A 71 -4.65 -8.77 -6.35
N LEU A 72 -3.94 -7.68 -6.05
CA LEU A 72 -2.66 -7.39 -6.70
C LEU A 72 -1.65 -8.55 -6.55
N VAL A 73 -1.57 -9.14 -5.36
CA VAL A 73 -0.72 -10.32 -5.12
C VAL A 73 -1.23 -11.55 -5.88
N ASP A 74 -2.54 -11.80 -5.88
CA ASP A 74 -3.14 -12.92 -6.62
C ASP A 74 -2.88 -12.82 -8.13
N GLN A 75 -2.99 -11.61 -8.70
CA GLN A 75 -2.67 -11.37 -10.11
C GLN A 75 -1.17 -11.53 -10.38
N GLY A 76 -0.31 -11.07 -9.46
CA GLY A 76 1.14 -11.24 -9.53
C GLY A 76 1.53 -12.72 -9.60
N ILE A 77 1.04 -13.51 -8.64
CA ILE A 77 1.23 -14.97 -8.60
C ILE A 77 0.71 -15.60 -9.90
N ARG A 78 -0.48 -15.20 -10.37
CA ARG A 78 -1.04 -15.73 -11.62
C ARG A 78 -0.16 -15.44 -12.84
N TYR A 79 0.38 -14.22 -12.95
CA TYR A 79 1.26 -13.84 -14.06
C TYR A 79 2.58 -14.62 -14.01
N LEU A 80 3.16 -14.79 -12.83
CA LEU A 80 4.40 -15.53 -12.65
C LEU A 80 4.24 -17.03 -12.90
N ALA A 81 3.19 -17.64 -12.35
CA ALA A 81 2.87 -19.05 -12.59
C ALA A 81 2.63 -19.34 -14.08
N ALA A 82 1.90 -18.46 -14.77
CA ALA A 82 1.70 -18.57 -16.22
C ALA A 82 3.02 -18.41 -16.99
N HIS A 83 3.87 -17.46 -16.59
CA HIS A 83 5.18 -17.27 -17.20
C HIS A 83 6.06 -18.52 -17.07
N GLN A 84 6.13 -19.09 -15.87
CA GLN A 84 6.94 -20.26 -15.60
C GLN A 84 6.43 -21.50 -16.35
N ALA A 85 5.11 -21.64 -16.50
CA ALA A 85 4.52 -22.74 -17.26
C ALA A 85 4.80 -22.64 -18.77
N ASP A 86 4.77 -21.43 -19.34
CA ASP A 86 4.96 -21.20 -20.78
C ASP A 86 6.43 -21.10 -21.19
N GLN A 87 7.22 -20.30 -20.46
CA GLN A 87 8.61 -19.97 -20.78
C GLN A 87 9.51 -20.08 -19.53
N PRO A 88 9.73 -21.29 -18.97
CA PRO A 88 10.42 -21.50 -17.69
C PRO A 88 11.87 -20.98 -17.64
N HIS A 89 12.53 -20.85 -18.78
CA HIS A 89 13.92 -20.37 -18.87
C HIS A 89 14.05 -18.90 -19.20
N LYS A 90 12.93 -18.21 -19.51
CA LYS A 90 12.97 -16.79 -19.81
C LYS A 90 12.90 -16.01 -18.50
N PRO A 91 13.77 -15.01 -18.28
CA PRO A 91 13.65 -14.17 -17.11
C PRO A 91 12.39 -13.30 -17.17
N TRP A 92 11.85 -13.01 -16.00
CA TRP A 92 10.76 -12.09 -15.78
C TRP A 92 11.15 -10.99 -14.81
N HIS A 93 10.42 -9.89 -14.87
CA HIS A 93 10.49 -8.79 -13.91
C HIS A 93 9.05 -8.46 -13.48
N LEU A 94 8.80 -8.48 -12.17
CA LEU A 94 7.53 -8.05 -11.58
C LEU A 94 7.80 -6.82 -10.72
N TRP A 95 7.19 -5.70 -11.10
CA TRP A 95 7.08 -4.53 -10.26
C TRP A 95 5.72 -4.55 -9.57
N LEU A 96 5.72 -4.77 -8.25
CA LEU A 96 4.51 -4.74 -7.43
C LEU A 96 4.50 -3.46 -6.57
N ALA A 97 3.75 -2.46 -7.01
CA ALA A 97 3.56 -1.19 -6.30
C ALA A 97 2.21 -1.20 -5.57
N LEU A 98 2.16 -1.67 -4.34
CA LEU A 98 0.93 -1.67 -3.55
C LEU A 98 0.41 -0.23 -3.34
N GLY A 99 -0.91 -0.09 -3.18
CA GLY A 99 -1.52 1.19 -2.74
C GLY A 99 -1.25 1.50 -1.27
N ALA A 100 -0.95 0.47 -0.48
CA ALA A 100 -0.60 0.63 0.92
C ALA A 100 0.73 1.40 1.07
N CYS A 101 0.87 2.36 1.99
CA CYS A 101 -0.11 2.82 2.99
C CYS A 101 -0.64 4.23 2.70
N HIS A 102 -0.94 4.53 1.43
CA HIS A 102 -1.56 5.81 1.09
C HIS A 102 -2.98 5.90 1.67
N ALA A 103 -3.49 7.12 1.83
CA ALA A 103 -4.91 7.32 2.06
C ALA A 103 -5.74 6.77 0.87
N PRO A 104 -7.02 6.40 1.09
CA PRO A 104 -7.65 6.21 2.40
C PRO A 104 -7.10 4.98 3.13
N HIS A 105 -6.82 5.10 4.45
CA HIS A 105 -6.32 3.98 5.25
C HIS A 105 -7.44 2.96 5.51
N GLN A 106 -7.42 1.86 4.76
CA GLN A 106 -8.49 0.87 4.74
C GLN A 106 -7.91 -0.54 4.84
N ALA A 107 -8.33 -1.28 5.87
CA ALA A 107 -7.91 -2.66 6.14
C ALA A 107 -9.06 -3.42 6.83
N PRO A 108 -8.98 -4.76 6.99
CA PRO A 108 -10.00 -5.52 7.70
C PRO A 108 -10.25 -4.96 9.11
N ALA A 109 -11.53 -4.82 9.49
CA ALA A 109 -11.92 -4.08 10.69
C ALA A 109 -11.36 -4.69 11.99
N ASP A 110 -11.25 -6.02 12.07
CA ASP A 110 -10.64 -6.69 13.22
C ASP A 110 -9.14 -6.41 13.34
N LEU A 111 -8.43 -6.35 12.21
CA LEU A 111 -7.02 -6.01 12.19
C LEU A 111 -6.79 -4.58 12.67
N ILE A 112 -7.62 -3.64 12.20
CA ILE A 112 -7.60 -2.24 12.67
C ILE A 112 -7.78 -2.17 14.18
N ARG A 113 -8.83 -2.83 14.72
CA ARG A 113 -9.10 -2.82 16.17
C ARG A 113 -7.96 -3.40 16.99
N GLY A 114 -7.22 -4.39 16.45
CA GLY A 114 -6.06 -5.00 17.10
C GLY A 114 -4.95 -4.00 17.47
N TYR A 115 -4.87 -2.87 16.76
CA TYR A 115 -3.83 -1.87 16.97
C TYR A 115 -4.23 -0.72 17.91
N ASP A 116 -5.49 -0.61 18.33
CA ASP A 116 -5.93 0.54 19.15
C ASP A 116 -5.10 0.65 20.45
N ALA A 117 -4.89 -0.47 21.16
CA ALA A 117 -4.10 -0.49 22.39
C ALA A 117 -2.62 -0.16 22.14
N GLN A 118 -2.09 -0.50 20.96
CA GLN A 118 -0.71 -0.20 20.59
C GLN A 118 -0.51 1.31 20.47
N PHE A 119 -1.48 2.06 19.96
CA PHE A 119 -1.33 3.49 19.64
C PHE A 119 -2.08 4.46 20.57
N ALA A 120 -2.83 3.96 21.54
CA ALA A 120 -3.58 4.79 22.51
C ALA A 120 -2.70 5.77 23.31
N HIS A 121 -1.38 5.54 23.35
CA HIS A 121 -0.41 6.41 24.03
C HIS A 121 -0.06 7.70 23.24
N GLY A 122 -0.46 7.80 21.97
CA GLY A 122 -0.33 9.01 21.17
C GLY A 122 1.02 9.26 20.51
N TRP A 123 1.04 10.20 19.56
CA TRP A 123 2.20 10.48 18.70
C TRP A 123 3.42 11.02 19.44
N ASP A 124 3.24 11.67 20.59
CA ASP A 124 4.34 12.24 21.38
C ASP A 124 5.21 11.16 22.03
N VAL A 125 4.58 10.11 22.55
CA VAL A 125 5.30 8.96 23.10
C VAL A 125 5.73 8.00 21.98
N GLU A 126 4.92 7.83 20.92
CA GLU A 126 5.27 6.94 19.79
C GLU A 126 6.56 7.39 19.09
N ARG A 127 6.74 8.70 18.87
CA ARG A 127 7.96 9.20 18.24
C ARG A 127 9.21 8.98 19.08
N GLU A 128 9.11 9.06 20.40
CA GLU A 128 10.22 8.78 21.33
C GLU A 128 10.58 7.29 21.29
N ARG A 129 9.57 6.41 21.34
CA ARG A 129 9.74 4.96 21.22
C ARG A 129 10.40 4.57 19.90
N ARG A 130 9.95 5.15 18.78
CA ARG A 130 10.54 4.89 17.45
C ARG A 130 11.99 5.30 17.39
N LEU A 131 12.35 6.50 17.85
CA LEU A 131 13.75 6.93 17.83
C LEU A 131 14.62 6.05 18.74
N ALA A 132 14.15 5.73 19.95
CA ALA A 132 14.88 4.84 20.85
C ALA A 132 15.15 3.48 20.20
N ARG A 133 14.15 2.88 19.53
CA ARG A 133 14.30 1.62 18.80
C ARG A 133 15.22 1.75 17.59
N GLN A 134 15.16 2.84 16.84
CA GLN A 134 16.06 3.10 15.72
C GLN A 134 17.52 3.22 16.17
N ILE A 135 17.79 3.82 17.34
CA ILE A 135 19.12 3.88 17.95
C ILE A 135 19.57 2.47 18.36
N GLU A 136 18.71 1.70 19.05
CA GLU A 136 19.01 0.34 19.47
C GLU A 136 19.35 -0.59 18.29
N LEU A 137 18.62 -0.43 17.17
CA LEU A 137 18.86 -1.18 15.92
C LEU A 137 20.05 -0.65 15.10
N GLY A 138 20.67 0.46 15.51
CA GLY A 138 21.78 1.08 14.76
C GLY A 138 21.37 1.75 13.44
N ILE A 139 20.07 2.02 13.24
CA ILE A 139 19.56 2.73 12.05
C ILE A 139 19.98 4.20 12.07
N VAL A 140 20.07 4.81 13.26
CA VAL A 140 20.57 6.18 13.45
C VAL A 140 21.65 6.22 14.54
N PRO A 141 22.58 7.19 14.51
CA PRO A 141 23.66 7.27 15.49
C PRO A 141 23.15 7.46 16.93
N PRO A 142 23.88 6.94 17.94
CA PRO A 142 23.66 7.30 19.34
C PRO A 142 23.67 8.82 19.55
N GLY A 143 22.78 9.32 20.40
CA GLY A 143 22.65 10.76 20.68
C GLY A 143 21.84 11.54 19.65
N THR A 144 21.30 10.88 18.60
CA THR A 144 20.29 11.50 17.74
C THR A 144 19.11 11.98 18.58
N ALA A 145 18.65 13.21 18.35
CA ALA A 145 17.54 13.82 19.07
C ALA A 145 16.33 14.01 18.15
N LEU A 146 15.13 13.90 18.72
CA LEU A 146 13.91 14.24 18.00
C LEU A 146 13.89 15.74 17.66
N PRO A 147 13.43 16.13 16.45
CA PRO A 147 13.13 17.52 16.18
C PRO A 147 11.94 17.99 17.02
N ALA A 148 11.75 19.30 17.12
CA ALA A 148 10.51 19.87 17.68
C ALA A 148 9.27 19.31 16.95
N ARG A 149 8.10 19.40 17.58
CA ARG A 149 6.83 19.05 16.92
C ARG A 149 6.64 19.93 15.68
N ASN A 150 6.01 19.37 14.65
CA ASN A 150 5.66 20.13 13.45
C ASN A 150 4.71 21.30 13.80
N ALA A 151 4.84 22.40 13.07
CA ALA A 151 3.94 23.54 13.23
C ALA A 151 2.47 23.10 13.05
N GLY A 152 1.59 23.52 13.96
CA GLY A 152 0.17 23.16 13.96
C GLY A 152 -0.17 21.84 14.66
N VAL A 153 0.81 21.00 15.00
CA VAL A 153 0.57 19.77 15.77
C VAL A 153 0.56 20.08 17.26
N GLN A 154 -0.59 19.92 17.89
CA GLN A 154 -0.74 20.12 19.34
C GLN A 154 -0.16 18.92 20.12
N PRO A 155 0.18 19.08 21.41
CA PRO A 155 0.53 17.95 22.27
C PRO A 155 -0.62 16.94 22.35
N TRP A 156 -0.31 15.64 22.36
CA TRP A 156 -1.32 14.59 22.43
C TRP A 156 -2.31 14.78 23.59
N ASP A 157 -1.77 15.05 24.78
CA ASP A 157 -2.55 15.18 26.02
C ASP A 157 -3.43 16.44 26.07
N SER A 158 -3.23 17.39 25.14
CA SER A 158 -4.10 18.58 25.04
C SER A 158 -5.44 18.29 24.37
N HIS A 159 -5.58 17.16 23.67
CA HIS A 159 -6.82 16.79 23.00
C HIS A 159 -7.79 16.09 23.96
N PRO A 160 -9.10 16.32 23.85
CA PRO A 160 -10.10 15.61 24.65
C PRO A 160 -10.16 14.13 24.25
N GLU A 161 -10.66 13.29 25.16
CA GLU A 161 -10.69 11.83 24.99
C GLU A 161 -11.33 11.37 23.67
N PRO A 162 -12.49 11.91 23.21
CA PRO A 162 -13.09 11.47 21.94
C PRO A 162 -12.21 11.76 20.72
N VAL A 163 -11.44 12.86 20.76
CA VAL A 163 -10.49 13.20 19.68
C VAL A 163 -9.30 12.25 19.71
N ARG A 164 -8.78 11.93 20.90
CA ARG A 164 -7.71 10.92 21.04
C ARG A 164 -8.16 9.54 20.58
N ALA A 165 -9.39 9.14 20.87
CA ALA A 165 -9.96 7.87 20.39
C ALA A 165 -10.03 7.83 18.85
N LEU A 166 -10.51 8.91 18.22
CA LEU A 166 -10.53 9.04 16.75
C LEU A 166 -9.12 8.96 16.15
N MET A 167 -8.16 9.72 16.69
CA MET A 167 -6.79 9.75 16.18
C MET A 167 -6.07 8.40 16.38
N THR A 168 -6.34 7.72 17.50
CA THR A 168 -5.88 6.35 17.74
C THR A 168 -6.40 5.41 16.65
N ARG A 169 -7.69 5.52 16.31
CA ARG A 169 -8.29 4.70 15.25
C ARG A 169 -7.68 4.98 13.87
N LEU A 170 -7.38 6.24 13.55
CA LEU A 170 -6.70 6.60 12.30
C LEU A 170 -5.29 6.00 12.20
N GLN A 171 -4.51 6.07 13.28
CA GLN A 171 -3.18 5.45 13.34
C GLN A 171 -3.27 3.91 13.27
N SER A 172 -4.26 3.33 13.93
CA SER A 172 -4.50 1.88 13.90
C SER A 172 -4.92 1.40 12.51
N ALA A 173 -5.68 2.21 11.76
CA ALA A 173 -6.03 1.92 10.37
C ALA A 173 -4.80 1.94 9.46
N TYR A 174 -3.89 2.91 9.64
CA TYR A 174 -2.61 2.93 8.92
C TYR A 174 -1.77 1.69 9.23
N ALA A 175 -1.60 1.35 10.51
CA ALA A 175 -0.81 0.20 10.92
C ALA A 175 -1.38 -1.12 10.42
N ALA A 176 -2.71 -1.29 10.49
CA ALA A 176 -3.38 -2.47 9.94
C ALA A 176 -3.28 -2.56 8.42
N MET A 177 -3.29 -1.43 7.69
CA MET A 177 -3.09 -1.43 6.24
C MET A 177 -1.66 -1.88 5.88
N LEU A 178 -0.66 -1.47 6.68
CA LEU A 178 0.72 -1.93 6.53
C LEU A 178 0.87 -3.43 6.81
N ASP A 179 0.31 -3.90 7.93
CA ASP A 179 0.33 -5.32 8.31
C ASP A 179 -0.41 -6.18 7.25
N HIS A 180 -1.58 -5.74 6.79
CA HIS A 180 -2.30 -6.44 5.75
C HIS A 180 -1.52 -6.54 4.44
N ALA A 181 -0.80 -5.47 4.06
CA ALA A 181 0.09 -5.49 2.90
C ALA A 181 1.24 -6.50 3.09
N ASP A 182 1.87 -6.52 4.27
CA ASP A 182 2.95 -7.47 4.60
C ASP A 182 2.48 -8.93 4.54
N GLN A 183 1.31 -9.22 5.09
CA GLN A 183 0.69 -10.55 5.03
C GLN A 183 0.53 -11.05 3.58
N HIS A 184 0.15 -10.17 2.65
CA HIS A 184 0.04 -10.54 1.24
C HIS A 184 1.39 -10.60 0.52
N LEU A 185 2.34 -9.74 0.87
CA LEU A 185 3.72 -9.87 0.38
C LEU A 185 4.32 -11.23 0.77
N ALA A 186 4.06 -11.69 2.00
CA ALA A 186 4.48 -13.02 2.45
C ALA A 186 3.92 -14.14 1.57
N ARG A 187 2.67 -14.01 1.07
CA ARG A 187 2.08 -14.97 0.11
C ARG A 187 2.83 -14.99 -1.23
N LEU A 188 3.24 -13.83 -1.74
CA LEU A 188 4.03 -13.75 -2.96
C LEU A 188 5.42 -14.36 -2.76
N VAL A 189 6.11 -14.02 -1.67
CA VAL A 189 7.43 -14.59 -1.34
C VAL A 189 7.35 -16.10 -1.21
N ALA A 190 6.35 -16.61 -0.48
CA ALA A 190 6.13 -18.05 -0.35
C ALA A 190 5.89 -18.75 -1.70
N HIS A 191 5.23 -18.08 -2.66
CA HIS A 191 5.09 -18.61 -4.02
C HIS A 191 6.42 -18.66 -4.78
N LEU A 192 7.29 -17.67 -4.60
CA LEU A 192 8.60 -17.61 -5.25
C LEU A 192 9.61 -18.63 -4.70
N GLU A 193 9.45 -19.03 -3.45
CA GLU A 193 10.33 -19.98 -2.75
C GLU A 193 9.89 -21.45 -2.90
N ALA A 194 8.68 -21.70 -3.42
CA ALA A 194 8.11 -23.04 -3.62
C ALA A 194 8.66 -23.74 -4.87
#